data_AF-A0A942C9J2-F1
#
_entry.id   AF-A0A942C9J2-F1
#
_cell.length_a   1.000
_cell.length_b   1.000
_cell.length_c   1.000
_cell.angle_alpha   90.00
_cell.angle_beta   90.00
_cell.angle_gamma   90.00
#
_symmetry.space_group_name_H-M   'P 1'
#
loop_
_entity.id
_entity.type
_entity.pdbx_description
1 polymer ?
#
loop_
_entity_poly.entity_id
_entity_poly.type
_entity_poly.pdbx_seq_one_letter_code
_entity_poly.pdbx_strand_id
1 'polypeptide(L)'
;MKELLITTFLIFALPLSSTRADFATDAVKIGFIKNRGEFDGCGCSLWLATDRKQRESRLVFVDDLGETALMNIDGKDVKLPHLRHYERQAKLKVGDKSWWEYQKNDLKVRLDFVVTKVCPPKDESCEVTHYNAQLSVTRGAQKQILKTKGTCGC
;
A
#
# COMPACT_ATOMS: atom_id res chain seq x y z
N MET A 1 -9.01 46.78 70.13
CA MET A 1 -9.59 46.44 68.81
C MET A 1 -8.42 46.24 67.86
N LYS A 2 -8.16 44.99 67.46
CA LYS A 2 -7.04 44.61 66.57
C LYS A 2 -7.65 44.27 65.22
N GLU A 3 -7.35 45.06 64.19
CA GLU A 3 -7.80 44.78 62.83
C GLU A 3 -6.81 43.83 62.14
N LEU A 4 -7.34 42.75 61.57
CA LEU A 4 -6.63 41.68 60.91
C LEU A 4 -6.81 41.87 59.40
N LEU A 5 -5.77 42.35 58.71
CA LEU A 5 -5.75 42.50 57.25
C LEU A 5 -5.46 41.15 56.59
N ILE A 6 -6.47 40.59 55.91
CA ILE A 6 -6.37 39.37 55.11
C ILE A 6 -5.94 39.78 53.69
N THR A 7 -4.69 39.54 53.34
CA THR A 7 -4.15 39.79 51.99
C THR A 7 -4.46 38.60 51.10
N THR A 8 -5.47 38.72 50.24
CA THR A 8 -5.86 37.68 49.27
C THR A 8 -4.91 37.68 48.08
N PHE A 9 -4.14 36.59 47.92
CA PHE A 9 -3.30 36.34 46.73
C PHE A 9 -4.17 35.83 45.56
N LEU A 10 -4.28 36.60 44.48
CA LEU A 10 -4.87 36.15 43.21
C LEU A 10 -3.84 35.32 42.43
N ILE A 11 -4.08 34.01 42.28
CA ILE A 11 -3.30 33.12 41.41
C ILE A 11 -3.87 33.21 40.00
N PHE A 12 -3.16 33.90 39.09
CA PHE A 12 -3.48 33.90 37.66
C PHE A 12 -3.03 32.57 37.02
N ALA A 13 -3.98 31.67 36.74
CA ALA A 13 -3.74 30.47 35.94
C ALA A 13 -3.68 30.85 34.45
N LEU A 14 -2.47 30.94 33.88
CA LEU A 14 -2.29 31.13 32.44
C LEU A 14 -2.54 29.80 31.72
N PRO A 15 -3.45 29.72 30.74
CA PRO A 15 -3.65 28.51 29.96
C PRO A 15 -2.42 28.27 29.07
N LEU A 16 -1.67 27.20 29.35
CA LEU A 16 -0.66 26.67 28.43
C LEU A 16 -1.38 26.22 27.14
N SER A 17 -1.42 27.11 26.16
CA SER A 17 -1.85 26.75 24.81
C SER A 17 -0.74 25.92 24.18
N SER A 18 -0.88 24.60 24.23
CA SER A 18 0.00 23.66 23.53
C SER A 18 -0.25 23.80 22.03
N THR A 19 0.53 24.66 21.37
CA THR A 19 0.61 24.71 19.91
C THR A 19 1.27 23.43 19.43
N ARG A 20 0.47 22.44 19.02
CA ARG A 20 0.96 21.32 18.21
C ARG A 20 1.43 21.90 16.88
N ALA A 21 2.73 21.84 16.63
CA ALA A 21 3.25 22.02 15.29
C ALA A 21 2.81 20.81 14.47
N ASP A 22 1.71 20.98 13.71
CA ASP A 22 1.34 20.04 12.67
C ASP A 22 2.38 20.16 11.56
N PHE A 23 3.42 19.34 11.64
CA PHE A 23 4.27 19.08 10.48
C PHE A 23 3.37 18.45 9.41
N ALA A 24 2.99 19.26 8.41
CA ALA A 24 2.35 18.79 7.20
C ALA A 24 3.31 17.80 6.53
N THR A 25 3.13 16.52 6.85
CA THR A 25 3.84 15.47 6.14
C THR A 25 3.16 15.37 4.78
N ASP A 26 3.94 15.53 3.70
CA ASP A 26 3.47 15.38 2.32
C ASP A 26 2.91 13.98 2.10
N ALA A 27 1.65 13.87 1.65
CA ALA A 27 1.02 12.56 1.39
C ALA A 27 1.94 11.68 0.53
N VAL A 28 2.07 10.40 0.90
CA VAL A 28 2.83 9.40 0.13
C VAL A 28 2.41 9.46 -1.33
N LYS A 29 3.38 9.54 -2.25
CA LYS A 29 3.15 9.58 -3.69
C LYS A 29 3.57 8.26 -4.32
N ILE A 30 2.64 7.57 -4.96
CA ILE A 30 2.92 6.38 -5.76
C ILE A 30 3.12 6.78 -7.23
N GLY A 31 4.25 6.38 -7.80
CA GLY A 31 4.61 6.61 -9.20
C GLY A 31 4.65 5.32 -10.02
N PHE A 32 5.08 5.44 -11.28
CA PHE A 32 5.41 4.28 -12.11
C PHE A 32 6.84 3.80 -11.82
N ILE A 33 7.02 2.48 -11.84
CA ILE A 33 8.33 1.84 -11.65
C ILE A 33 9.27 2.22 -12.78
N LYS A 34 10.53 2.55 -12.44
CA LYS A 34 11.53 3.04 -13.39
C LYS A 34 12.52 1.93 -13.80
N ASN A 35 12.98 1.13 -12.85
CA ASN A 35 13.95 0.06 -13.06
C ASN A 35 13.45 -1.26 -12.48
N ARG A 36 13.38 -2.28 -13.33
CA ARG A 36 12.76 -3.58 -13.03
C ARG A 36 13.59 -4.74 -13.56
N GLY A 37 14.87 -4.50 -13.83
CA GLY A 37 15.78 -5.53 -14.35
C GLY A 37 16.03 -6.71 -13.39
N GLU A 38 15.55 -6.63 -12.15
CA GLU A 38 15.59 -7.70 -11.16
C GLU A 38 14.22 -8.39 -10.96
N PHE A 39 13.21 -7.98 -11.73
CA PHE A 39 11.85 -8.50 -11.67
C PHE A 39 11.46 -8.95 -13.09
N ASP A 40 12.12 -10.00 -13.56
CA ASP A 40 11.84 -10.67 -14.82
C ASP A 40 11.36 -12.10 -14.57
N GLY A 41 10.18 -12.44 -15.11
CA GLY A 41 9.60 -13.77 -14.99
C GLY A 41 8.29 -13.80 -14.21
N CYS A 42 8.14 -14.82 -13.38
CA CYS A 42 6.89 -15.13 -12.70
C CYS A 42 6.58 -14.18 -11.55
N GLY A 43 5.32 -13.84 -11.38
CA GLY A 43 4.88 -13.00 -10.28
C GLY A 43 3.66 -12.20 -10.64
N CYS A 44 3.39 -11.16 -9.86
CA CYS A 44 2.26 -10.26 -10.04
C CYS A 44 2.72 -8.93 -10.64
N SER A 45 1.96 -8.44 -11.61
CA SER A 45 2.13 -7.12 -12.22
C SER A 45 0.82 -6.33 -12.13
N LEU A 46 0.89 -5.10 -11.62
CA LEU A 46 -0.29 -4.24 -11.46
C LEU A 46 -0.15 -2.91 -12.20
N TRP A 47 -1.26 -2.51 -12.83
CA TRP A 47 -1.46 -1.23 -13.50
C TRP A 47 -2.60 -0.46 -12.84
N LEU A 48 -2.66 0.85 -13.06
CA LEU A 48 -3.82 1.63 -12.67
C LEU A 48 -5.07 1.10 -13.39
N ALA A 49 -6.20 1.03 -12.67
CA ALA A 49 -7.46 0.56 -13.26
C ALA A 49 -7.92 1.43 -14.45
N THR A 50 -7.52 2.71 -14.47
CA THR A 50 -7.82 3.67 -15.54
C THR A 50 -6.97 3.47 -16.80
N ASP A 51 -5.92 2.65 -16.75
CA ASP A 51 -5.06 2.42 -17.90
C ASP A 51 -5.76 1.54 -18.94
N ARG A 52 -6.04 2.09 -20.13
CA ARG A 52 -6.73 1.34 -21.20
C ARG A 52 -5.91 0.17 -21.74
N LYS A 53 -4.57 0.28 -21.72
CA LYS A 53 -3.63 -0.75 -22.19
C LYS A 53 -2.65 -1.07 -21.06
N GLN A 54 -2.41 -2.35 -20.80
CA GLN A 54 -1.38 -2.81 -19.88
C GLN A 54 -0.01 -2.55 -20.53
N ARG A 55 0.54 -1.37 -20.27
CA ARG A 55 1.87 -0.99 -20.76
C ARG A 55 2.86 -1.23 -19.64
N GLU A 56 3.90 -1.95 -19.98
CA GLU A 56 5.04 -2.22 -19.12
C GLU A 56 5.63 -0.96 -18.46
N SER A 57 5.65 0.17 -19.15
CA SER A 57 6.11 1.47 -18.62
C SER A 57 5.16 2.15 -17.62
N ARG A 58 4.00 1.53 -17.30
CA ARG A 58 2.98 2.09 -16.41
C ARG A 58 2.65 1.18 -15.22
N LEU A 59 3.55 0.25 -14.90
CA LEU A 59 3.43 -0.57 -13.71
C LEU A 59 3.58 0.30 -12.45
N VAL A 60 2.69 0.08 -11.49
CA VAL A 60 2.74 0.72 -10.16
C VAL A 60 3.22 -0.24 -9.08
N PHE A 61 3.23 -1.53 -9.40
CA PHE A 61 3.67 -2.61 -8.53
C PHE A 61 4.10 -3.80 -9.40
N VAL A 62 5.21 -4.43 -9.03
CA VAL A 62 5.57 -5.79 -9.45
C VAL A 62 6.02 -6.58 -8.23
N ASP A 63 5.87 -7.89 -8.23
CA ASP A 63 6.55 -8.76 -7.28
C ASP A 63 7.14 -10.00 -7.93
N ASP A 64 8.04 -10.65 -7.20
CA ASP A 64 8.66 -11.91 -7.55
C ASP A 64 8.10 -12.99 -6.62
N LEU A 65 7.10 -13.72 -7.12
CA LEU A 65 6.44 -14.86 -6.46
C LEU A 65 6.07 -14.66 -4.97
N GLY A 66 5.77 -13.42 -4.56
CA GLY A 66 5.43 -13.10 -3.19
C GLY A 66 6.57 -13.03 -2.20
N GLU A 67 7.84 -13.01 -2.62
CA GLU A 67 8.96 -12.82 -1.72
C GLU A 67 9.27 -11.33 -1.50
N THR A 68 9.40 -10.60 -2.61
CA THR A 68 9.72 -9.17 -2.61
C THR A 68 8.89 -8.47 -3.67
N ALA A 69 8.39 -7.29 -3.34
CA ALA A 69 7.75 -6.40 -4.30
C ALA A 69 8.62 -5.18 -4.61
N LEU A 70 8.35 -4.54 -5.74
CA LEU A 70 8.95 -3.28 -6.14
C LEU A 70 7.85 -2.26 -6.46
N MET A 71 8.03 -1.05 -5.94
CA MET A 71 7.14 0.07 -6.19
C MET A 71 7.92 1.39 -6.29
N ASN A 72 7.44 2.33 -7.09
CA ASN A 72 7.95 3.70 -7.06
C ASN A 72 7.20 4.51 -5.99
N ILE A 73 7.87 4.86 -4.89
CA ILE A 73 7.33 5.66 -3.79
C ILE A 73 8.15 6.95 -3.68
N ASP A 74 7.47 8.09 -3.73
CA ASP A 74 8.05 9.44 -3.72
C ASP A 74 9.16 9.63 -4.77
N GLY A 75 8.94 9.06 -5.95
CA GLY A 75 9.84 9.17 -7.09
C GLY A 75 11.01 8.17 -7.08
N LYS A 76 11.12 7.31 -6.08
CA LYS A 76 12.20 6.30 -5.96
C LYS A 76 11.63 4.89 -5.98
N ASP A 77 12.30 3.99 -6.69
CA ASP A 77 11.94 2.57 -6.66
C ASP A 77 12.40 1.96 -5.32
N VAL A 78 11.48 1.28 -4.64
CA VAL A 78 11.65 0.71 -3.31
C VAL A 78 11.29 -0.76 -3.35
N LYS A 79 12.26 -1.61 -3.00
CA LYS A 79 12.03 -3.03 -2.69
C LYS A 79 11.34 -3.16 -1.34
N LEU A 80 10.27 -3.94 -1.30
CA LEU A 80 9.37 -4.14 -0.18
C LEU A 80 9.32 -5.64 0.13
N PRO A 81 9.99 -6.10 1.19
CA PRO A 81 9.89 -7.49 1.64
C PRO A 81 8.45 -7.88 1.94
N HIS A 82 8.07 -9.08 1.55
CA HIS A 82 6.79 -9.66 1.94
C HIS A 82 6.72 -9.86 3.45
N LEU A 83 5.58 -9.50 4.02
CA LEU A 83 5.32 -9.65 5.45
C LEU A 83 4.41 -10.85 5.73
N ARG A 84 3.25 -10.91 5.05
CA ARG A 84 2.24 -11.96 5.21
C ARG A 84 1.16 -11.84 4.15
N HIS A 85 0.44 -12.92 3.90
CA HIS A 85 -0.72 -12.93 3.02
C HIS A 85 -1.82 -13.85 3.56
N TYR A 86 -2.97 -13.79 2.91
CA TYR A 86 -4.04 -14.75 3.02
C TYR A 86 -4.53 -15.10 1.63
N GLU A 87 -4.54 -16.39 1.34
CA GLU A 87 -5.13 -16.94 0.13
C GLU A 87 -5.96 -18.18 0.47
N ARG A 88 -6.97 -18.47 -0.36
CA ARG A 88 -7.72 -19.70 -0.18
C ARG A 88 -6.89 -20.88 -0.69
N GLN A 89 -6.79 -21.93 0.12
CA GLN A 89 -6.04 -23.16 -0.19
C GLN A 89 -6.67 -24.04 -1.29
N ALA A 90 -7.87 -23.70 -1.78
CA ALA A 90 -8.54 -24.46 -2.83
C ALA A 90 -8.32 -23.81 -4.19
N LYS A 91 -8.60 -24.56 -5.27
CA LYS A 91 -8.54 -24.03 -6.64
C LYS A 91 -9.21 -22.66 -6.76
N LEU A 92 -8.50 -21.71 -7.35
CA LEU A 92 -8.96 -20.35 -7.58
C LEU A 92 -10.21 -20.34 -8.46
N LYS A 93 -11.18 -19.50 -8.11
CA LYS A 93 -12.34 -19.19 -8.95
C LYS A 93 -12.57 -17.69 -9.02
N VAL A 94 -13.29 -17.25 -10.06
CA VAL A 94 -13.71 -15.86 -10.21
C VAL A 94 -14.48 -15.40 -8.97
N GLY A 95 -14.14 -14.21 -8.47
CA GLY A 95 -14.70 -13.62 -7.26
C GLY A 95 -14.00 -14.02 -5.96
N ASP A 96 -13.05 -14.98 -5.99
CA ASP A 96 -12.22 -15.26 -4.82
C ASP A 96 -11.40 -14.03 -4.42
N LYS A 97 -11.21 -13.88 -3.11
CA LYS A 97 -10.50 -12.76 -2.51
C LYS A 97 -9.26 -13.26 -1.79
N SER A 98 -8.16 -12.57 -1.99
CA SER A 98 -6.91 -12.74 -1.24
C SER A 98 -6.37 -11.38 -0.83
N TRP A 99 -5.44 -11.35 0.10
CA TRP A 99 -4.74 -10.11 0.44
C TRP A 99 -3.28 -10.39 0.80
N TRP A 100 -2.42 -9.45 0.47
CA TRP A 100 -0.97 -9.55 0.62
C TRP A 100 -0.44 -8.28 1.26
N GLU A 101 0.49 -8.41 2.19
CA GLU A 101 1.11 -7.31 2.91
C GLU A 101 2.63 -7.35 2.76
N TYR A 102 3.21 -6.18 2.48
CA TYR A 102 4.65 -5.96 2.38
C TYR A 102 5.03 -4.80 3.29
N GLN A 103 6.24 -4.85 3.85
CA GLN A 103 6.68 -3.82 4.79
C GLN A 103 8.18 -3.54 4.69
N LYS A 104 8.54 -2.25 4.71
CA LYS A 104 9.91 -1.79 4.90
C LYS A 104 9.93 -0.52 5.74
N ASN A 105 10.63 -0.55 6.87
CA ASN A 105 10.64 0.56 7.84
C ASN A 105 9.20 0.96 8.24
N ASP A 106 8.84 2.23 8.03
CA ASP A 106 7.54 2.83 8.29
C ASP A 106 6.55 2.71 7.11
N LEU A 107 6.99 2.18 5.97
CA LEU A 107 6.13 1.91 4.81
C LEU A 107 5.45 0.56 4.93
N LYS A 108 4.12 0.56 4.82
CA LYS A 108 3.29 -0.64 4.70
C LYS A 108 2.50 -0.60 3.41
N VAL A 109 2.57 -1.68 2.66
CA VAL A 109 1.80 -1.87 1.43
C VAL A 109 0.85 -3.03 1.63
N ARG A 110 -0.42 -2.82 1.33
CA ARG A 110 -1.45 -3.86 1.34
C ARG A 110 -2.11 -3.93 -0.03
N LEU A 111 -2.26 -5.15 -0.52
CA LEU A 111 -3.03 -5.48 -1.70
C LEU A 111 -4.24 -6.31 -1.29
N ASP A 112 -5.41 -5.85 -1.69
CA ASP A 112 -6.65 -6.61 -1.57
C ASP A 112 -7.11 -7.01 -2.97
N PHE A 113 -7.02 -8.29 -3.29
CA PHE A 113 -7.26 -8.85 -4.61
C PHE A 113 -8.68 -9.42 -4.74
N VAL A 114 -9.22 -9.35 -5.95
CA VAL A 114 -10.41 -10.06 -6.39
C VAL A 114 -10.14 -10.70 -7.74
N VAL A 115 -10.24 -12.02 -7.82
CA VAL A 115 -10.06 -12.77 -9.07
C VAL A 115 -11.13 -12.38 -10.07
N THR A 116 -10.73 -12.02 -11.28
CA THR A 116 -11.63 -11.66 -12.38
C THR A 116 -11.63 -12.68 -13.51
N LYS A 117 -10.50 -13.39 -13.70
CA LYS A 117 -10.37 -14.46 -14.68
C LYS A 117 -9.33 -15.47 -14.19
N VAL A 118 -9.65 -16.74 -14.32
CA VAL A 118 -8.74 -17.87 -14.07
C VAL A 118 -8.47 -18.60 -15.37
N CYS A 119 -7.35 -19.33 -15.43
CA CYS A 119 -7.05 -20.20 -16.55
C CYS A 119 -8.07 -21.33 -16.70
N PRO A 120 -8.51 -21.66 -17.94
CA PRO A 120 -9.34 -22.82 -18.18
C PRO A 120 -8.63 -24.10 -17.74
N PRO A 121 -9.35 -25.08 -17.16
CA PRO A 121 -8.74 -26.29 -16.59
C PRO A 121 -8.07 -27.23 -17.62
N LYS A 122 -8.22 -26.98 -18.92
CA LYS A 122 -7.68 -27.80 -20.02
C LYS A 122 -6.71 -27.04 -20.93
N ASP A 123 -6.36 -25.82 -20.54
CA ASP A 123 -5.46 -24.97 -21.30
C ASP A 123 -4.13 -24.89 -20.57
N GLU A 124 -3.23 -25.81 -20.90
CA GLU A 124 -1.88 -25.88 -20.31
C GLU A 124 -1.00 -24.70 -20.74
N SER A 125 -1.40 -23.96 -21.78
CA SER A 125 -0.71 -22.75 -22.20
C SER A 125 -1.15 -21.50 -21.43
N CYS A 126 -2.20 -21.62 -20.62
CA CYS A 126 -2.67 -20.52 -19.79
C CYS A 126 -1.95 -20.53 -18.45
N GLU A 127 -1.27 -19.42 -18.24
CA GLU A 127 -0.19 -19.32 -17.28
C GLU A 127 -0.48 -18.18 -16.25
N VAL A 128 -1.48 -17.32 -16.54
CA VAL A 128 -1.81 -16.15 -15.71
C VAL A 128 -3.26 -16.12 -15.19
N THR A 129 -3.40 -15.69 -13.93
CA THR A 129 -4.68 -15.32 -13.31
C THR A 129 -4.82 -13.80 -13.31
N HIS A 130 -6.03 -13.29 -13.61
CA HIS A 130 -6.30 -11.85 -13.64
C HIS A 130 -7.05 -11.38 -12.40
N TYR A 131 -6.73 -10.16 -11.95
CA TYR A 131 -7.27 -9.57 -10.74
C TYR A 131 -7.72 -8.12 -10.95
N ASN A 132 -8.77 -7.74 -10.23
CA ASN A 132 -8.92 -6.38 -9.75
C ASN A 132 -8.27 -6.29 -8.37
N ALA A 133 -7.60 -5.18 -8.06
CA ALA A 133 -6.98 -4.99 -6.77
C ALA A 133 -7.19 -3.58 -6.22
N GLN A 134 -7.19 -3.48 -4.90
CA GLN A 134 -6.99 -2.23 -4.19
C GLN A 134 -5.59 -2.25 -3.59
N LEU A 135 -4.76 -1.30 -4.01
CA LEU A 135 -3.42 -1.10 -3.49
C LEU A 135 -3.45 0.05 -2.48
N SER A 136 -3.06 -0.22 -1.25
CA SER A 136 -2.98 0.77 -0.17
C SER A 136 -1.54 0.90 0.28
N VAL A 137 -1.00 2.12 0.27
CA VAL A 137 0.32 2.44 0.83
C VAL A 137 0.14 3.37 2.01
N THR A 138 0.73 2.99 3.14
CA THR A 138 0.65 3.75 4.39
C THR A 138 2.06 4.10 4.87
N ARG A 139 2.25 5.35 5.31
CA ARG A 139 3.45 5.82 6.01
C ARG A 139 3.02 6.65 7.23
N GLY A 140 3.20 6.11 8.43
CA GLY A 140 2.69 6.75 9.65
C GLY A 140 1.17 7.00 9.57
N ALA A 141 0.76 8.27 9.68
CA ALA A 141 -0.65 8.67 9.57
C ALA A 141 -1.15 8.83 8.12
N GLN A 142 -0.25 8.78 7.14
CA GLN A 142 -0.58 9.02 5.74
C GLN A 142 -0.98 7.74 5.05
N LYS A 143 -1.95 7.85 4.14
CA LYS A 143 -2.42 6.73 3.35
C LYS A 143 -2.77 7.17 1.94
N GLN A 144 -2.29 6.43 0.94
CA GLN A 144 -2.74 6.56 -0.44
C GLN A 144 -3.35 5.22 -0.88
N ILE A 145 -4.49 5.27 -1.58
CA ILE A 145 -5.18 4.10 -2.10
C ILE A 145 -5.36 4.25 -3.61
N LEU A 146 -4.96 3.22 -4.35
CA LEU A 146 -5.13 3.10 -5.79
C LEU A 146 -6.05 1.93 -6.11
N LYS A 147 -6.92 2.12 -7.11
CA LYS A 147 -7.60 1.00 -7.76
C LYS A 147 -6.72 0.53 -8.90
N THR A 148 -6.41 -0.75 -8.90
CA THR A 148 -5.52 -1.38 -9.87
C THR A 148 -6.18 -2.59 -10.51
N LYS A 149 -5.58 -3.02 -11.60
CA LYS A 149 -5.83 -4.32 -12.23
C LYS A 149 -4.49 -5.00 -12.42
N GLY A 150 -4.48 -6.32 -12.47
CA GLY A 150 -3.23 -7.04 -12.65
C GLY A 150 -3.37 -8.48 -13.06
N THR A 151 -2.21 -9.07 -13.25
CA THR A 151 -2.02 -10.47 -13.61
C THR A 151 -0.99 -11.07 -12.67
N CYS A 152 -1.22 -12.30 -12.22
CA CYS A 152 -0.22 -13.09 -11.52
C CYS A 152 -0.07 -14.44 -12.18
N GLY A 153 1.17 -14.87 -12.42
CA GLY A 153 1.44 -16.17 -13.04
C GLY A 153 2.92 -16.35 -13.41
N CYS A 154 3.22 -17.59 -13.79
CA CYS A 154 4.23 -17.94 -14.77
C CYS A 154 3.38 -18.22 -15.99
#